data_AF-A0A284QU34-F1
#
_entry.id   AF-A0A284QU34-F1
#
_cell.length_a   1.000
_cell.length_b   1.000
_cell.length_c   1.000
_cell.angle_alpha   90.00
_cell.angle_beta   90.00
_cell.angle_gamma   90.00
#
_symmetry.space_group_name_H-M   'P 1'
#
loop_
_entity.id
_entity.type
_entity.pdbx_description
1 polymer ?
#
loop_
_entity_poly.entity_id
_entity_poly.type
_entity_poly.pdbx_seq_one_letter_code
_entity_poly.pdbx_strand_id
1 'polypeptide(L)'
;MQGFNKYYPPDYDGEKHGSLNSYRGKHALGDRARKIDQGILITRFELPFNIWCGTCNNHIGMGVRYNAEKKKIGNYYSTPIFSFRCKCHLCDGWFEIQTDPKNTRYVVVSGARQKDEEWDPEENGGFAVHGKSEVSVSPNNSSTLPFHLDTEGAAAPVDPLAALEKTTDAQNHLTNVQVPRLESLQTASEHYNADPYALSSKVRKVFRHEKKIETAKRKADDEIKGRYALPAEMKLLEDDEQSHTDAKEEWQRRRSEFEARERKRRKFPVASSLALPTSNSKSQTVNSLRARILGNTAKISSKDSRLLMPK
;
A
#
# COMPACT_ATOMS: atom_id res chain seq x y z
N MET A 1 -13.78 -33.98 42.38
CA MET A 1 -14.41 -33.72 43.69
C MET A 1 -13.36 -33.14 44.63
N GLN A 2 -13.53 -31.91 45.08
CA GLN A 2 -12.62 -31.28 46.05
C GLN A 2 -12.87 -31.94 47.42
N GLY A 3 -11.83 -32.42 48.09
CA GLY A 3 -11.98 -33.17 49.35
C GLY A 3 -12.59 -32.31 50.46
N PHE A 4 -13.72 -32.78 51.03
CA PHE A 4 -14.43 -32.07 52.09
C PHE A 4 -13.67 -32.12 53.43
N ASN A 5 -13.06 -33.27 53.73
CA ASN A 5 -12.32 -33.49 54.97
C ASN A 5 -10.81 -33.41 54.75
N LYS A 6 -10.11 -32.74 55.68
CA LYS A 6 -8.65 -32.67 55.74
C LYS A 6 -8.19 -33.46 56.97
N TYR A 7 -7.16 -34.27 56.81
CA TYR A 7 -6.57 -34.97 57.94
C TYR A 7 -5.80 -33.99 58.84
N TYR A 8 -6.17 -33.95 60.12
CA TYR A 8 -5.42 -33.27 61.16
C TYR A 8 -4.74 -34.33 62.03
N PRO A 9 -3.43 -34.20 62.32
CA PRO A 9 -2.74 -35.10 63.23
C PRO A 9 -3.42 -35.12 64.61
N PRO A 10 -3.41 -36.25 65.34
CA PRO A 10 -4.02 -36.33 66.67
C PRO A 10 -3.39 -35.37 67.68
N ASP A 11 -2.12 -35.01 67.48
CA ASP A 11 -1.38 -34.07 68.34
C ASP A 11 -1.64 -32.59 67.99
N TYR A 12 -2.40 -32.32 66.92
CA TYR A 12 -2.67 -30.95 66.47
C TYR A 12 -3.83 -30.33 67.27
N ASP A 13 -3.46 -29.39 68.15
CA ASP A 13 -4.38 -28.49 68.83
C ASP A 13 -4.54 -27.17 68.07
N GLY A 14 -5.75 -26.86 67.62
CA GLY A 14 -6.06 -25.67 66.82
C GLY A 14 -5.84 -24.35 67.57
N GLU A 15 -6.04 -24.33 68.88
CA GLU A 15 -5.86 -23.12 69.70
C GLU A 15 -4.38 -22.82 69.94
N LYS A 16 -3.55 -23.86 70.10
CA LYS A 16 -2.11 -23.70 70.36
C LYS A 16 -1.30 -23.45 69.09
N HIS A 17 -1.64 -24.12 67.99
CA HIS A 17 -0.85 -24.06 66.77
C HIS A 17 -1.38 -23.06 65.74
N GLY A 18 -2.66 -22.68 65.82
CA GLY A 18 -3.35 -21.75 64.92
C GLY A 18 -3.59 -22.30 63.51
N SER A 19 -2.56 -22.83 62.85
CA SER A 19 -2.67 -23.49 61.54
C SER A 19 -1.77 -24.73 61.43
N LEU A 20 -2.19 -25.67 60.58
CA LEU A 20 -1.41 -26.90 60.31
C LEU A 20 -0.03 -26.58 59.70
N ASN A 21 0.10 -25.45 59.00
CA ASN A 21 1.37 -24.99 58.46
C ASN A 21 2.34 -24.55 59.57
N SER A 22 1.82 -23.80 60.56
CA SER A 22 2.57 -23.40 61.75
C SER A 22 3.02 -24.61 62.58
N TYR A 23 2.13 -25.60 62.79
CA TYR A 23 2.46 -26.87 63.45
C TYR A 23 3.63 -27.60 62.78
N ARG A 24 3.75 -27.50 61.45
CA ARG A 24 4.83 -28.11 60.65
C ARG A 24 6.04 -27.19 60.45
N GLY A 25 6.04 -25.98 61.00
CA GLY A 25 7.10 -24.98 60.80
C GLY A 25 7.24 -24.51 59.36
N LYS A 26 6.17 -24.58 58.54
CA LYS A 26 6.19 -24.19 57.13
C LYS A 26 5.37 -22.92 56.91
N HIS A 27 5.83 -22.06 56.01
CA HIS A 27 5.04 -20.92 55.57
C HIS A 27 3.93 -21.37 54.61
N ALA A 28 2.75 -20.76 54.68
CA ALA A 28 1.60 -21.14 53.86
C ALA A 28 1.84 -21.01 52.34
N LEU A 29 2.72 -20.08 51.95
CA LEU A 29 3.10 -19.86 50.54
C LEU A 29 4.33 -20.70 50.12
N GLY A 30 4.88 -21.55 51.01
CA GLY A 30 6.01 -22.44 50.72
C GLY A 30 7.22 -21.71 50.14
N ASP A 31 7.84 -22.29 49.10
CA ASP A 31 9.05 -21.78 48.45
C ASP A 31 8.90 -20.37 47.86
N ARG A 32 7.67 -19.93 47.57
CA ARG A 32 7.41 -18.57 47.07
C ARG A 32 7.75 -17.50 48.11
N ALA A 33 7.67 -17.85 49.40
CA ALA A 33 7.97 -17.00 50.53
C ALA A 33 9.41 -17.15 51.06
N ARG A 34 10.31 -17.83 50.32
CA ARG A 34 11.71 -18.01 50.75
C ARG A 34 12.50 -16.71 50.99
N LYS A 35 12.02 -15.57 50.47
CA LYS A 35 12.62 -14.23 50.67
C LYS A 35 11.67 -13.27 51.40
N ILE A 36 10.70 -13.81 52.16
CA ILE A 36 9.67 -12.98 52.82
C ILE A 36 10.27 -12.04 53.86
N ASP A 37 11.38 -12.43 54.51
CA ASP A 37 12.10 -11.60 55.48
C ASP A 37 12.64 -10.31 54.85
N GLN A 38 12.88 -10.31 53.53
CA GLN A 38 13.30 -9.14 52.75
C GLN A 38 12.10 -8.36 52.17
N GLY A 39 10.87 -8.77 52.49
CA GLY A 39 9.64 -8.23 51.90
C GLY A 39 9.42 -8.64 50.44
N ILE A 40 10.10 -9.69 49.97
CA ILE A 40 10.05 -10.15 48.58
C ILE A 40 9.23 -11.44 48.50
N LEU A 41 8.16 -11.41 47.70
CA LEU A 41 7.35 -12.59 47.39
C LEU A 41 7.56 -12.99 45.94
N ILE A 42 7.79 -14.28 45.69
CA ILE A 42 7.90 -14.78 44.32
C ILE A 42 6.49 -15.03 43.76
N THR A 43 6.17 -14.32 42.69
CA THR A 43 4.86 -14.40 42.03
C THR A 43 5.01 -14.70 40.55
N ARG A 44 4.03 -15.40 39.97
CA ARG A 44 3.96 -15.59 38.53
C ARG A 44 3.37 -14.33 37.90
N PHE A 45 4.17 -13.61 37.13
CA PHE A 45 3.81 -12.33 36.52
C PHE A 45 3.78 -12.49 35.01
N GLU A 46 2.71 -11.99 34.37
CA GLU A 46 2.57 -11.94 32.92
C GLU A 46 2.89 -10.52 32.46
N LEU A 47 3.68 -10.38 31.39
CA LEU A 47 4.01 -9.05 30.88
C LEU A 47 2.78 -8.35 30.31
N PRO A 48 2.45 -7.12 30.76
CA PRO A 48 1.27 -6.40 30.31
C PRO A 48 1.40 -5.80 28.90
N PHE A 49 2.62 -5.59 28.41
CA PHE A 49 2.91 -5.03 27.08
C PHE A 49 4.23 -5.58 26.53
N ASN A 50 4.48 -5.31 25.25
CA ASN A 50 5.70 -5.69 24.55
C ASN A 50 6.89 -4.86 25.06
N ILE A 51 8.02 -5.51 25.32
CA ILE A 51 9.25 -4.85 25.80
C ILE A 51 10.48 -5.26 25.01
N TRP A 52 11.46 -4.36 24.95
CA TRP A 52 12.81 -4.61 24.48
C TRP A 52 13.75 -4.74 25.68
N CYS A 53 14.46 -5.86 25.79
CA CYS A 53 15.40 -6.05 26.89
C CYS A 53 16.60 -5.10 26.73
N GLY A 54 16.97 -4.36 27.77
CA GLY A 54 18.08 -3.41 27.72
C GLY A 54 19.47 -4.06 27.65
N THR A 55 19.61 -5.34 28.00
CA THR A 55 20.90 -6.06 27.98
C THR A 55 21.16 -6.75 26.65
N CYS A 56 20.19 -7.50 26.12
CA CYS A 56 20.36 -8.28 24.88
C CYS A 56 19.62 -7.70 23.67
N ASN A 57 18.88 -6.59 23.83
CA ASN A 57 18.09 -5.92 22.79
C ASN A 57 17.10 -6.84 22.03
N ASN A 58 16.76 -7.99 22.61
CA ASN A 58 15.75 -8.87 22.06
C ASN A 58 14.35 -8.44 22.51
N HIS A 59 13.37 -8.67 21.62
CA HIS A 59 11.97 -8.43 21.89
C HIS A 59 11.37 -9.52 22.78
N ILE A 60 10.59 -9.11 23.77
CA ILE A 60 9.79 -9.98 24.63
C ILE A 60 8.33 -9.58 24.46
N GLY A 61 7.53 -10.55 24.01
CA GLY A 61 6.11 -10.34 23.78
C GLY A 61 5.30 -10.14 25.07
N MET A 62 4.15 -9.49 24.92
CA MET A 62 3.07 -9.42 25.90
C MET A 62 2.61 -10.85 26.26
N GLY A 63 2.24 -11.05 27.52
CA GLY A 63 1.73 -12.33 28.04
C GLY A 63 2.82 -13.37 28.37
N VAL A 64 4.10 -13.08 28.13
CA VAL A 64 5.19 -13.97 28.57
C VAL A 64 5.24 -14.02 30.11
N ARG A 65 5.30 -15.25 30.64
CA ARG A 65 5.22 -15.54 32.08
C ARG A 65 6.60 -15.60 32.73
N TYR A 66 6.77 -14.86 33.82
CA TYR A 66 8.00 -14.85 34.62
C TYR A 66 7.74 -15.23 36.07
N ASN A 67 8.75 -15.80 36.71
CA ASN A 67 8.84 -15.87 38.17
C ASN A 67 9.43 -14.53 38.64
N ALA A 68 8.56 -13.59 38.98
CA ALA A 68 8.94 -12.24 39.39
C ALA A 68 9.12 -12.14 40.90
N GLU A 69 10.12 -11.36 41.31
CA GLU A 69 10.30 -10.93 42.69
C GLU A 69 9.41 -9.70 42.92
N LYS A 70 8.27 -9.90 43.58
CA LYS A 70 7.33 -8.85 43.96
C LYS A 70 7.78 -8.21 45.26
N LYS A 71 8.05 -6.90 45.23
CA LYS A 71 8.39 -6.08 46.40
C LYS A 71 7.45 -4.88 46.49
N LYS A 72 7.04 -4.50 47.70
CA LYS A 72 6.36 -3.22 47.94
C LYS A 72 7.40 -2.11 48.10
N ILE A 73 7.37 -1.08 47.25
CA ILE A 73 8.33 0.03 47.30
C ILE A 73 7.76 1.24 48.05
N GLY A 74 6.48 1.56 47.84
CA GLY A 74 5.84 2.73 48.42
C GLY A 74 4.32 2.65 48.31
N ASN A 75 3.65 3.78 48.52
CA ASN A 75 2.21 3.93 48.31
C ASN A 75 1.93 5.19 47.48
N TYR A 76 0.94 5.12 46.59
CA TYR A 76 0.26 6.27 46.01
C TYR A 76 -1.00 6.55 46.83
N TYR A 77 -0.96 7.57 47.68
CA TYR A 77 -1.94 7.77 48.76
C TYR A 77 -2.09 6.51 49.63
N SER A 78 -3.23 5.82 49.56
CA SER A 78 -3.51 4.56 50.27
C SER A 78 -3.18 3.31 49.46
N THR A 79 -2.96 3.41 48.15
CA THR A 79 -2.74 2.26 47.25
C THR A 79 -1.25 1.88 47.21
N PRO A 80 -0.87 0.62 47.49
CA PRO A 80 0.53 0.21 47.45
C PRO A 80 1.08 0.15 46.02
N ILE A 81 2.31 0.65 45.83
CA ILE A 81 3.09 0.52 44.61
C ILE A 81 3.96 -0.74 44.72
N PHE A 82 3.76 -1.66 43.79
CA PHE A 82 4.55 -2.88 43.69
C PHE A 82 5.59 -2.77 42.57
N SER A 83 6.77 -3.29 42.86
CA SER A 83 7.82 -3.54 41.88
C SER A 83 7.95 -5.04 41.62
N PHE A 84 8.03 -5.37 40.34
CA PHE A 84 8.20 -6.71 39.82
C PHE A 84 9.56 -6.77 39.13
N ARG A 85 10.51 -7.40 39.82
CA ARG A 85 11.84 -7.64 39.26
C ARG A 85 11.87 -9.01 38.58
N CYS A 86 12.15 -9.02 37.28
CA CYS A 86 12.13 -10.22 36.44
C CYS A 86 13.50 -10.45 35.79
N LYS A 87 13.90 -11.72 35.67
CA LYS A 87 15.08 -12.12 34.91
C LYS A 87 14.67 -12.39 33.46
N CYS A 88 15.42 -11.87 32.49
CA CYS A 88 15.19 -12.18 31.08
C CYS A 88 15.33 -13.69 30.82
N HIS A 89 14.52 -14.24 29.90
CA HIS A 89 14.62 -15.65 29.52
C HIS A 89 15.71 -15.91 28.45
N LEU A 90 16.19 -14.85 27.79
CA LEU A 90 17.19 -14.90 26.72
C LEU A 90 18.61 -14.55 27.23
N CYS A 91 18.72 -13.87 28.37
CA CYS A 91 20.00 -13.45 28.95
C CYS A 91 19.92 -13.37 30.48
N ASP A 92 21.05 -13.12 31.13
CA ASP A 92 21.11 -12.96 32.60
C ASP A 92 20.74 -11.55 33.09
N GLY A 93 20.27 -10.69 32.19
CA GLY A 93 19.80 -9.33 32.50
C GLY A 93 18.53 -9.34 33.35
N TRP A 94 18.44 -8.37 34.26
CA TRP A 94 17.26 -8.12 35.08
C TRP A 94 16.59 -6.83 34.66
N PHE A 95 15.26 -6.81 34.71
CA PHE A 95 14.46 -5.62 34.47
C PHE A 95 13.39 -5.47 35.55
N GLU A 96 13.00 -4.23 35.80
CA GLU A 96 12.05 -3.87 36.84
C GLU A 96 10.85 -3.11 36.27
N ILE A 97 9.67 -3.59 36.61
CA ILE A 97 8.38 -2.99 36.23
C ILE A 97 7.65 -2.59 37.51
N GLN A 98 7.14 -1.37 37.56
CA GLN A 98 6.35 -0.87 38.68
C GLN A 98 4.90 -0.62 38.27
N THR A 99 4.00 -0.73 39.24
CA THR A 99 2.60 -0.31 39.08
C THR A 99 2.50 1.21 39.27
N ASP A 100 1.79 1.90 38.40
CA ASP A 100 1.42 3.31 38.52
C ASP A 100 -0.11 3.43 38.75
N PRO A 101 -0.57 3.56 40.01
CA PRO A 101 -1.98 3.66 40.33
C PRO A 101 -2.66 4.92 39.78
N LYS A 102 -1.91 6.00 39.51
CA LYS A 102 -2.49 7.27 39.02
C LYS A 102 -3.05 7.10 37.61
N ASN A 103 -2.29 6.43 36.74
CA ASN A 103 -2.64 6.22 35.33
C ASN A 103 -3.15 4.79 35.08
N THR A 104 -3.36 4.00 36.13
CA THR A 104 -3.79 2.59 36.05
C THR A 104 -2.93 1.71 35.13
N ARG A 105 -1.63 2.02 35.04
CA ARG A 105 -0.69 1.38 34.09
C ARG A 105 0.50 0.77 34.79
N TYR A 106 1.22 -0.08 34.06
CA TYR A 106 2.56 -0.52 34.47
C TYR A 106 3.61 0.34 33.76
N VAL A 107 4.71 0.63 34.44
CA VAL A 107 5.81 1.45 33.90
C VAL A 107 7.11 0.68 34.07
N VAL A 108 7.91 0.63 33.00
CA VAL A 108 9.27 0.07 33.07
C VAL A 108 10.19 1.09 33.72
N VAL A 109 10.83 0.71 34.82
CA VAL A 109 11.74 1.60 35.56
C VAL A 109 13.18 1.37 35.18
N SER A 110 13.58 0.11 34.96
CA SER A 110 14.96 -0.23 34.62
C SER A 110 15.07 -1.52 33.81
N GLY A 111 16.16 -1.67 33.06
CA GLY A 111 16.55 -2.91 32.39
C GLY A 111 15.76 -3.31 31.15
N ALA A 112 14.73 -2.54 30.76
CA ALA A 112 13.98 -2.73 29.53
C ALA A 112 13.42 -1.39 29.01
N ARG A 113 12.96 -1.39 27.76
CA ARG A 113 12.18 -0.30 27.17
C ARG A 113 10.84 -0.84 26.72
N GLN A 114 9.76 -0.10 26.97
CA GLN A 114 8.45 -0.44 26.43
C GLN A 114 8.47 -0.21 24.91
N LYS A 115 7.80 -1.10 24.17
CA LYS A 115 7.51 -0.86 22.75
C LYS A 115 6.25 -0.01 22.68
N ASP A 116 6.34 1.16 22.04
CA ASP A 116 5.18 2.00 21.78
C ASP A 116 4.39 1.41 20.60
N GLU A 117 3.12 1.09 20.85
CA GLU A 117 2.19 0.55 19.85
C GLU A 117 1.05 1.52 19.54
N GLU A 118 0.85 2.53 20.38
CA GLU A 118 -0.01 3.67 20.05
C GLU A 118 0.69 4.49 18.94
N TRP A 119 0.13 4.40 17.73
CA TRP A 119 0.38 5.40 16.69
C TRP A 119 -0.35 6.66 17.11
N ASP A 120 0.38 7.69 17.54
CA ASP A 120 -0.20 9.01 17.75
C ASP A 120 -0.29 9.72 16.39
N PRO A 121 -1.50 9.89 15.82
CA PRO A 121 -1.65 10.62 14.57
C PRO A 121 -1.22 12.08 14.71
N GLU A 122 -1.37 12.70 15.90
CA GLU A 122 -1.10 14.12 16.09
C GLU A 122 0.42 14.42 16.05
N GLU A 123 1.26 13.58 16.66
CA GLU A 123 2.72 13.75 16.65
C GLU A 123 3.35 13.45 15.27
N ASN A 124 2.74 12.57 14.48
CA ASN A 124 3.28 12.10 13.20
C ASN A 124 2.65 12.79 11.96
N GLY A 125 1.95 13.91 12.14
CA GLY A 125 1.42 14.73 11.05
C GLY A 125 0.16 14.17 10.38
N GLY A 126 -0.55 13.28 11.04
CA GLY A 126 -1.87 12.77 10.62
C GLY A 126 -3.01 13.52 11.32
N PHE A 127 -4.11 13.76 10.61
CA PHE A 127 -5.32 14.28 11.24
C PHE A 127 -6.02 13.16 12.02
N ALA A 128 -6.17 13.32 13.34
CA ALA A 128 -6.98 12.42 14.16
C ALA A 128 -8.43 12.42 13.65
N VAL A 129 -8.90 11.30 13.09
CA VAL A 129 -10.26 11.16 12.53
C VAL A 129 -11.34 11.15 13.63
N HIS A 130 -10.95 11.02 14.90
CA HIS A 130 -11.85 11.02 16.06
C HIS A 130 -11.39 12.02 17.12
N GLY A 131 -11.70 13.30 16.90
CA GLY A 131 -11.43 14.36 17.86
C GLY A 131 -12.35 14.29 19.09
N LYS A 132 -11.81 13.89 20.24
CA LYS A 132 -12.18 14.50 21.51
C LYS A 132 -11.10 15.51 21.85
N SER A 133 -11.30 16.76 21.42
CA SER A 133 -10.46 17.88 21.82
C SER A 133 -10.74 18.23 23.28
N GLU A 134 -10.19 17.45 24.21
CA GLU A 134 -10.10 17.84 25.61
C GLU A 134 -8.91 18.81 25.73
N VAL A 135 -9.17 20.09 25.44
CA VAL A 135 -8.18 21.15 25.59
C VAL A 135 -7.85 21.32 27.07
N SER A 136 -6.74 20.73 27.48
CA SER A 136 -6.10 21.03 28.77
C SER A 136 -5.47 22.41 28.68
N VAL A 137 -6.21 23.44 29.10
CA VAL A 137 -5.66 24.79 29.29
C VAL A 137 -4.73 24.75 30.51
N SER A 138 -3.42 24.70 30.29
CA SER A 138 -2.43 24.97 31.33
C SER A 138 -2.06 26.47 31.30
N PRO A 139 -2.32 27.25 32.36
CA PRO A 139 -2.33 28.71 32.27
C PRO A 139 -0.99 29.39 32.59
N ASN A 140 0.17 28.73 32.49
CA ASN A 140 1.45 29.38 32.85
C ASN A 140 2.67 28.75 32.13
N ASN A 141 3.09 29.32 31.00
CA ASN A 141 4.48 29.79 30.90
C ASN A 141 4.66 30.77 29.72
N SER A 142 5.13 31.95 30.06
CA SER A 142 5.45 33.04 29.15
C SER A 142 6.84 32.87 28.55
N SER A 143 7.01 33.49 27.37
CA SER A 143 8.27 33.97 26.77
C SER A 143 9.28 32.92 26.26
N THR A 144 9.37 32.79 24.93
CA THR A 144 10.49 33.29 24.10
C THR A 144 10.21 33.01 22.62
N LEU A 145 10.11 34.08 21.81
CA LEU A 145 10.18 34.10 20.34
C LEU A 145 11.60 34.62 19.93
N PRO A 146 12.05 34.65 18.64
CA PRO A 146 11.36 34.30 17.38
C PRO A 146 12.20 33.50 16.34
N PHE A 147 11.55 32.74 15.48
CA PHE A 147 12.05 32.50 14.11
C PHE A 147 10.88 32.67 13.13
N HIS A 148 10.88 33.82 12.44
CA HIS A 148 9.91 34.21 11.42
C HIS A 148 10.37 33.68 10.06
N LEU A 149 9.49 32.99 9.33
CA LEU A 149 9.44 33.09 7.88
C LEU A 149 7.99 32.97 7.42
N ASP A 150 7.47 34.08 6.94
CA ASP A 150 6.08 34.33 6.58
C ASP A 150 5.71 33.71 5.23
N THR A 151 4.58 32.99 5.18
CA THR A 151 3.73 32.90 3.99
C THR A 151 2.27 32.79 4.43
N GLU A 152 1.70 33.96 4.68
CA GLU A 152 0.30 34.37 4.46
C GLU A 152 -0.80 33.30 4.58
N GLY A 153 -1.16 33.02 5.82
CA GLY A 153 -2.47 32.53 6.23
C GLY A 153 -2.69 33.00 7.65
N ALA A 154 -3.15 34.25 7.79
CA ALA A 154 -3.30 34.95 9.05
C ALA A 154 -3.78 34.02 10.19
N ALA A 155 -2.98 33.96 11.25
CA ALA A 155 -3.40 33.53 12.57
C ALA A 155 -4.45 34.53 13.10
N ALA A 156 -5.65 34.50 12.51
CA ALA A 156 -6.84 34.94 13.18
C ALA A 156 -6.99 34.11 14.47
N PRO A 157 -7.55 34.67 15.56
CA PRO A 157 -7.98 33.83 16.67
C PRO A 157 -8.80 32.70 16.07
N VAL A 158 -8.44 31.44 16.36
CA VAL A 158 -9.16 30.27 15.83
C VAL A 158 -10.61 30.47 16.23
N ASP A 159 -11.44 30.87 15.26
CA ASP A 159 -12.84 31.13 15.52
C ASP A 159 -13.43 29.81 16.03
N PRO A 160 -13.94 29.77 17.27
CA PRO A 160 -14.51 28.54 17.81
C PRO A 160 -15.68 28.03 16.95
N LEU A 161 -16.26 28.88 16.11
CA LEU A 161 -17.33 28.53 15.19
C LEU A 161 -16.83 28.00 13.83
N ALA A 162 -15.58 28.23 13.42
CA ALA A 162 -15.09 27.78 12.11
C ALA A 162 -15.07 26.25 11.96
N ALA A 163 -14.86 25.51 13.05
CA ALA A 163 -14.99 24.05 13.03
C ALA A 163 -16.45 23.64 12.86
N LEU A 164 -17.37 24.33 13.55
CA LEU A 164 -18.80 24.08 13.48
C LEU A 164 -19.33 24.37 12.07
N GLU A 165 -18.97 25.50 11.47
CA GLU A 165 -19.37 25.89 10.12
C GLU A 165 -18.92 24.86 9.06
N LYS A 166 -17.68 24.36 9.15
CA LYS A 166 -17.21 23.28 8.28
C LYS A 166 -18.01 21.99 8.46
N THR A 167 -18.37 21.64 9.70
CA THR A 167 -19.21 20.46 9.95
C THR A 167 -20.63 20.65 9.44
N THR A 168 -21.22 21.85 9.57
CA THR A 168 -22.56 22.13 9.07
C THR A 168 -22.60 22.15 7.55
N ASP A 169 -21.59 22.74 6.89
CA ASP A 169 -21.49 22.75 5.43
C ASP A 169 -21.30 21.33 4.89
N ALA A 170 -20.47 20.51 5.56
CA ALA A 170 -20.31 19.11 5.21
C ALA A 170 -21.63 18.33 5.38
N GLN A 171 -22.39 18.57 6.46
CA GLN A 171 -23.70 17.94 6.69
C GLN A 171 -24.73 18.40 5.65
N ASN A 172 -24.75 19.70 5.31
CA ASN A 172 -25.64 20.28 4.31
C ASN A 172 -25.33 19.72 2.92
N HIS A 173 -24.05 19.62 2.54
CA HIS A 173 -23.64 19.02 1.28
C HIS A 173 -23.98 17.53 1.22
N LEU A 174 -23.76 16.79 2.31
CA LEU A 174 -24.13 15.38 2.40
C LEU A 174 -25.64 15.20 2.20
N THR A 175 -26.45 15.98 2.91
CA THR A 175 -27.92 15.85 2.88
C THR A 175 -28.51 16.34 1.56
N ASN A 176 -28.08 17.50 1.05
CA ASN A 176 -28.71 18.13 -0.12
C ASN A 176 -28.15 17.66 -1.45
N VAL A 177 -26.92 17.14 -1.48
CA VAL A 177 -26.25 16.73 -2.73
C VAL A 177 -26.00 15.23 -2.76
N GLN A 178 -25.36 14.67 -1.72
CA GLN A 178 -24.92 13.28 -1.77
C GLN A 178 -26.09 12.29 -1.64
N VAL A 179 -26.99 12.50 -0.67
CA VAL A 179 -28.17 11.64 -0.46
C VAL A 179 -29.08 11.57 -1.70
N PRO A 180 -29.58 12.68 -2.27
CA PRO A 180 -30.46 12.59 -3.45
C PRO A 180 -29.75 12.04 -4.68
N ARG A 181 -28.44 12.27 -4.81
CA ARG A 181 -27.65 11.65 -5.87
C ARG A 181 -27.58 10.13 -5.71
N LEU A 182 -27.35 9.63 -4.49
CA LEU A 182 -27.34 8.20 -4.21
C LEU A 182 -28.71 7.58 -4.47
N GLU A 183 -29.79 8.23 -4.04
CA GLU A 183 -31.16 7.80 -4.33
C GLU A 183 -31.40 7.73 -5.85
N SER A 184 -31.01 8.76 -6.61
CA SER A 184 -31.17 8.75 -8.08
C SER A 184 -30.43 7.59 -8.76
N LEU A 185 -29.23 7.25 -8.26
CA LEU A 185 -28.44 6.12 -8.77
C LEU A 185 -29.07 4.78 -8.39
N GLN A 186 -29.61 4.67 -7.17
CA GLN A 186 -30.36 3.50 -6.72
C GLN A 186 -31.62 3.30 -7.57
N THR A 187 -32.43 4.33 -7.77
CA THR A 187 -33.63 4.26 -8.63
C THR A 187 -33.28 3.87 -10.06
N ALA A 188 -32.23 4.43 -10.64
CA ALA A 188 -31.77 4.05 -11.98
C ALA A 188 -31.33 2.57 -12.01
N SER A 189 -30.57 2.13 -11.00
CA SER A 189 -30.15 0.73 -10.85
C SER A 189 -31.34 -0.22 -10.75
N GLU A 190 -32.32 0.08 -9.88
CA GLU A 190 -33.54 -0.71 -9.71
C GLU A 190 -34.34 -0.79 -11.01
N HIS A 191 -34.48 0.32 -11.74
CA HIS A 191 -35.16 0.34 -13.04
C HIS A 191 -34.48 -0.60 -14.05
N TYR A 192 -33.15 -0.59 -14.15
CA TYR A 192 -32.43 -1.50 -15.05
C TYR A 192 -32.44 -2.96 -14.58
N ASN A 193 -32.50 -3.18 -13.26
CA ASN A 193 -32.51 -4.51 -12.65
C ASN A 193 -33.92 -5.11 -12.51
N ALA A 194 -34.99 -4.36 -12.79
CA ALA A 194 -36.37 -4.86 -12.71
C ALA A 194 -36.65 -5.99 -13.73
N ASP A 195 -36.03 -5.94 -14.92
CA ASP A 195 -36.09 -7.04 -15.90
C ASP A 195 -34.74 -7.22 -16.62
N PRO A 196 -33.79 -7.96 -15.99
CA PRO A 196 -32.47 -8.19 -16.56
C PRO A 196 -32.53 -9.11 -17.79
N TYR A 197 -33.57 -9.95 -17.90
CA TYR A 197 -33.71 -10.90 -19.00
C TYR A 197 -34.13 -10.20 -20.30
N ALA A 198 -35.12 -9.32 -20.26
CA ALA A 198 -35.53 -8.57 -21.45
C ALA A 198 -34.43 -7.62 -21.94
N LEU A 199 -33.72 -6.93 -21.02
CA LEU A 199 -32.64 -6.03 -21.38
C LEU A 199 -31.46 -6.79 -22.00
N SER A 200 -31.02 -7.88 -21.38
CA SER A 200 -29.96 -8.74 -21.96
C SER A 200 -30.38 -9.41 -23.27
N SER A 201 -31.67 -9.71 -23.47
CA SER A 201 -32.20 -10.24 -24.73
C SER A 201 -32.12 -9.19 -25.85
N LYS A 202 -32.51 -7.93 -25.58
CA LYS A 202 -32.37 -6.82 -26.53
C LYS A 202 -30.91 -6.60 -26.93
N VAL A 203 -30.01 -6.53 -25.95
CA VAL A 203 -28.56 -6.37 -26.17
C VAL A 203 -28.00 -7.52 -27.01
N ARG A 204 -28.34 -8.77 -26.69
CA ARG A 204 -27.92 -9.94 -27.49
C ARG A 204 -28.47 -9.92 -28.92
N LYS A 205 -29.68 -9.42 -29.15
CA LYS A 205 -30.24 -9.28 -30.51
C LYS A 205 -29.43 -8.27 -31.34
N VAL A 206 -29.09 -7.11 -30.77
CA VAL A 206 -28.26 -6.09 -31.42
C VAL A 206 -26.89 -6.68 -31.77
N PHE A 207 -26.19 -7.30 -30.81
CA PHE A 207 -24.89 -7.91 -31.08
C PHE A 207 -24.94 -9.05 -32.10
N ARG A 208 -26.01 -9.85 -32.15
CA ARG A 208 -26.17 -10.89 -33.18
C ARG A 208 -26.35 -10.28 -34.57
N HIS A 209 -27.12 -9.19 -34.66
CA HIS A 209 -27.32 -8.48 -35.91
C HIS A 209 -26.02 -7.84 -36.41
N GLU A 210 -25.33 -7.10 -35.53
CA GLU A 210 -24.02 -6.50 -35.81
C GLU A 210 -22.99 -7.56 -36.21
N LYS A 211 -22.90 -8.67 -35.45
CA LYS A 211 -21.99 -9.77 -35.78
C LYS A 211 -22.30 -10.39 -37.14
N LYS A 212 -23.58 -10.47 -37.54
CA LYS A 212 -23.97 -10.97 -38.86
C LYS A 212 -23.51 -10.03 -39.97
N ILE A 213 -23.66 -8.71 -39.77
CA ILE A 213 -23.14 -7.70 -40.70
C ILE A 213 -21.62 -7.79 -40.79
N GLU A 214 -20.93 -7.79 -39.65
CA GLU A 214 -19.46 -7.86 -39.57
C GLU A 214 -18.90 -9.12 -40.22
N THR A 215 -19.53 -10.28 -39.99
CA THR A 215 -19.10 -11.53 -40.63
C THR A 215 -19.40 -11.57 -42.12
N ALA A 216 -20.47 -10.93 -42.59
CA ALA A 216 -20.74 -10.79 -44.02
C ALA A 216 -19.70 -9.88 -44.69
N LYS A 217 -19.41 -8.71 -44.09
CA LYS A 217 -18.34 -7.81 -44.53
C LYS A 217 -16.98 -8.52 -44.60
N ARG A 218 -16.58 -9.19 -43.52
CA ARG A 218 -15.31 -9.93 -43.47
C ARG A 218 -15.21 -11.02 -44.54
N LYS A 219 -16.30 -11.75 -44.81
CA LYS A 219 -16.32 -12.76 -45.89
C LYS A 219 -16.15 -12.13 -47.27
N ALA A 220 -16.83 -11.02 -47.54
CA ALA A 220 -16.66 -10.28 -48.80
C ALA A 220 -15.21 -9.80 -48.96
N ASP A 221 -14.61 -9.29 -47.89
CA ASP A 221 -13.20 -8.87 -47.89
C ASP A 221 -12.25 -10.05 -48.13
N ASP A 222 -12.47 -11.19 -47.46
CA ASP A 222 -11.65 -12.38 -47.60
C ASP A 222 -11.73 -12.96 -49.03
N GLU A 223 -12.90 -12.89 -49.69
CA GLU A 223 -13.07 -13.27 -51.09
C GLU A 223 -12.26 -12.37 -52.04
N ILE A 224 -12.31 -11.04 -51.83
CA ILE A 224 -11.52 -10.08 -52.61
C ILE A 224 -10.02 -10.34 -52.40
N LYS A 225 -9.59 -10.51 -51.15
CA LYS A 225 -8.19 -10.83 -50.83
C LYS A 225 -7.73 -12.12 -51.48
N GLY A 226 -8.55 -13.16 -51.49
CA GLY A 226 -8.26 -14.44 -52.14
C GLY A 226 -8.13 -14.33 -53.65
N ARG A 227 -9.01 -13.57 -54.32
CA ARG A 227 -8.94 -13.34 -55.77
C ARG A 227 -7.67 -12.60 -56.21
N TYR A 228 -7.20 -11.66 -55.40
CA TYR A 228 -6.06 -10.80 -55.72
C TYR A 228 -4.76 -11.18 -54.97
N ALA A 229 -4.75 -12.29 -54.22
CA ALA A 229 -3.64 -12.72 -53.38
C ALA A 229 -3.09 -11.63 -52.44
N LEU A 230 -3.99 -10.80 -51.88
CA LEU A 230 -3.62 -9.71 -50.98
C LEU A 230 -3.27 -10.26 -49.58
N PRO A 231 -2.35 -9.60 -48.83
CA PRO A 231 -2.01 -10.01 -47.47
C PRO A 231 -3.22 -10.00 -46.54
N ALA A 232 -3.34 -11.02 -45.67
CA ALA A 232 -4.46 -11.15 -44.74
C ALA A 232 -4.61 -9.95 -43.80
N GLU A 233 -3.50 -9.31 -43.42
CA GLU A 233 -3.42 -8.15 -42.53
C GLU A 233 -3.91 -6.84 -43.17
N MET A 234 -4.06 -6.79 -44.49
CA MET A 234 -4.51 -5.59 -45.20
C MET A 234 -6.00 -5.36 -44.93
N LYS A 235 -6.36 -4.26 -44.27
CA LYS A 235 -7.77 -3.88 -44.09
C LYS A 235 -8.27 -3.21 -45.36
N LEU A 236 -9.41 -3.67 -45.87
CA LEU A 236 -10.09 -3.01 -46.97
C LEU A 236 -10.92 -1.85 -46.41
N LEU A 237 -11.05 -0.77 -47.19
CA LEU A 237 -11.96 0.31 -46.83
C LEU A 237 -13.40 -0.15 -47.00
N GLU A 238 -14.31 0.46 -46.24
CA GLU A 238 -15.74 0.25 -46.44
C GLU A 238 -16.19 0.79 -47.81
N ASP A 239 -17.05 0.02 -48.47
CA ASP A 239 -17.56 0.28 -49.82
C ASP A 239 -18.69 1.32 -49.77
N ASP A 240 -18.33 2.54 -49.37
CA ASP A 240 -19.22 3.70 -49.26
C ASP A 240 -19.06 4.63 -50.47
N GLU A 241 -20.14 5.33 -50.86
CA GLU A 241 -20.13 6.33 -51.94
C GLU A 241 -19.04 7.40 -51.77
N GLN A 242 -18.76 7.79 -50.52
CA GLN A 242 -17.69 8.74 -50.18
C GLN A 242 -16.29 8.13 -50.38
N SER A 243 -16.11 6.86 -49.99
CA SER A 243 -14.85 6.13 -50.25
C SER A 243 -14.57 6.01 -51.75
N HIS A 244 -15.62 5.83 -52.58
CA HIS A 244 -15.48 5.80 -54.04
C HIS A 244 -15.09 7.14 -54.64
N THR A 245 -15.68 8.25 -54.18
CA THR A 245 -15.32 9.60 -54.67
C THR A 245 -13.87 9.92 -54.33
N ASP A 246 -13.47 9.67 -53.09
CA ASP A 246 -12.13 9.97 -52.59
C ASP A 246 -11.07 9.13 -53.32
N ALA A 247 -11.33 7.83 -53.52
CA ALA A 247 -10.45 6.96 -54.29
C ALA A 247 -10.31 7.41 -55.75
N LYS A 248 -11.39 7.87 -56.38
CA LYS A 248 -11.40 8.37 -57.76
C LYS A 248 -10.60 9.65 -57.90
N GLU A 249 -10.76 10.59 -56.98
CA GLU A 249 -10.00 11.84 -56.94
C GLU A 249 -8.51 11.58 -56.70
N GLU A 250 -8.17 10.71 -55.76
CA GLU A 250 -6.78 10.36 -55.48
C GLU A 250 -6.11 9.68 -56.67
N TRP A 251 -6.82 8.80 -57.38
CA TRP A 251 -6.33 8.17 -58.60
C TRP A 251 -6.08 9.20 -59.71
N GLN A 252 -7.01 10.14 -59.93
CA GLN A 252 -6.85 11.20 -60.93
C GLN A 252 -5.65 12.09 -60.61
N ARG A 253 -5.47 12.46 -59.34
CA ARG A 253 -4.32 13.23 -58.86
C ARG A 253 -3.01 12.50 -59.14
N ARG A 254 -2.87 11.25 -58.67
CA ARG A 254 -1.65 10.42 -58.88
C ARG A 254 -1.35 10.19 -60.36
N ARG A 255 -2.37 10.03 -61.20
CA ARG A 255 -2.21 9.86 -62.65
C ARG A 255 -1.67 11.13 -63.30
N SER A 256 -2.19 12.30 -62.92
CA SER A 256 -1.70 13.59 -63.42
C SER A 256 -0.23 13.85 -63.03
N GLU A 257 0.15 13.49 -61.80
CA GLU A 257 1.52 13.59 -61.29
C GLU A 257 2.47 12.65 -62.05
N PHE A 258 2.03 11.42 -62.32
CA PHE A 258 2.80 10.44 -63.08
C PHE A 258 3.03 10.91 -64.52
N GLU A 259 1.98 11.40 -65.20
CA GLU A 259 2.11 11.96 -66.55
C GLU A 259 3.01 13.20 -66.58
N ALA A 260 2.94 14.07 -65.58
CA ALA A 260 3.86 15.20 -65.46
C ALA A 260 5.32 14.74 -65.28
N ARG A 261 5.56 13.66 -64.52
CA ARG A 261 6.88 13.06 -64.34
C ARG A 261 7.39 12.40 -65.63
N GLU A 262 6.54 11.68 -66.36
CA GLU A 262 6.82 11.12 -67.69
C GLU A 262 7.18 12.21 -68.71
N ARG A 263 6.38 13.29 -68.79
CA ARG A 263 6.66 14.43 -69.68
C ARG A 263 7.99 15.10 -69.34
N LYS A 264 8.36 15.17 -68.05
CA LYS A 264 9.70 15.65 -67.63
C LYS A 264 10.81 14.69 -68.06
N ARG A 265 10.63 13.36 -67.98
CA ARG A 265 11.61 12.37 -68.46
C ARG A 265 11.79 12.41 -69.99
N ARG A 266 10.71 12.60 -70.76
CA ARG A 266 10.75 12.68 -72.24
C ARG A 266 11.34 14.00 -72.78
N LYS A 267 11.56 15.01 -71.92
CA LYS A 267 12.22 16.28 -72.27
C LYS A 267 13.74 16.28 -72.07
N PHE A 268 14.32 15.18 -71.57
CA PHE A 268 15.78 14.98 -71.62
C PHE A 268 16.14 14.33 -72.97
N PRO A 269 17.03 14.92 -73.78
CA PRO A 269 17.43 14.32 -75.04
C PRO A 269 18.21 13.04 -74.76
N VAL A 270 17.81 11.94 -75.42
CA VAL A 270 18.65 10.75 -75.56
C VAL A 270 19.82 11.15 -76.48
N ALA A 271 20.87 11.71 -75.89
CA ALA A 271 22.13 11.94 -76.59
C ALA A 271 22.89 10.61 -76.66
N SER A 272 22.91 10.02 -77.85
CA SER A 272 23.94 9.07 -78.25
C SER A 272 25.27 9.83 -78.31
N SER A 273 26.24 9.44 -77.49
CA SER A 273 27.65 9.66 -77.80
C SER A 273 28.52 8.68 -77.01
N LEU A 274 28.96 7.65 -77.72
CA LEU A 274 30.21 6.94 -77.47
C LEU A 274 31.35 7.97 -77.46
N ALA A 275 31.91 8.27 -76.29
CA ALA A 275 33.22 8.88 -76.16
C ALA A 275 33.83 8.48 -74.81
N LEU A 276 34.81 7.59 -74.86
CA LEU A 276 35.73 7.33 -73.74
C LEU A 276 36.58 8.59 -73.49
N PRO A 277 36.84 8.91 -72.22
CA PRO A 277 38.16 9.35 -71.83
C PRO A 277 38.79 8.35 -70.86
N THR A 278 39.97 7.90 -71.25
CA THR A 278 40.94 7.17 -70.44
C THR A 278 41.55 8.12 -69.42
N SER A 279 41.30 7.92 -68.12
CA SER A 279 42.26 8.25 -67.06
C SER A 279 41.86 7.62 -65.72
N ASN A 280 42.57 6.55 -65.37
CA ASN A 280 43.05 6.17 -64.05
C ASN A 280 42.24 6.60 -62.79
N SER A 281 41.11 5.93 -62.49
CA SER A 281 40.39 6.07 -61.21
C SER A 281 39.81 4.75 -60.68
N LYS A 282 40.38 3.60 -61.07
CA LYS A 282 39.92 2.27 -60.61
C LYS A 282 40.15 2.02 -59.10
N SER A 283 41.05 2.74 -58.43
CA SER A 283 41.31 2.51 -57.00
C SER A 283 40.22 3.09 -56.08
N GLN A 284 39.61 4.22 -56.44
CA GLN A 284 38.62 4.89 -55.57
C GLN A 284 37.24 4.23 -55.62
N THR A 285 36.84 3.69 -56.79
CA THR A 285 35.54 3.03 -56.94
C THR A 285 35.52 1.64 -56.30
N VAL A 286 36.63 0.90 -56.38
CA VAL A 286 36.75 -0.40 -55.71
C VAL A 286 36.85 -0.23 -54.20
N ASN A 287 37.53 0.83 -53.71
CA ASN A 287 37.58 1.15 -52.29
C ASN A 287 36.24 1.65 -51.74
N SER A 288 35.44 2.41 -52.51
CA SER A 288 34.11 2.84 -52.09
C SER A 288 33.09 1.69 -52.07
N LEU A 289 33.22 0.73 -53.00
CA LEU A 289 32.46 -0.52 -52.98
C LEU A 289 32.85 -1.40 -51.78
N ARG A 290 34.16 -1.54 -51.49
CA ARG A 290 34.64 -2.27 -50.29
C ARG A 290 34.12 -1.62 -49.00
N ALA A 291 34.17 -0.30 -48.90
CA ALA A 291 33.66 0.44 -47.74
C ALA A 291 32.13 0.31 -47.59
N ARG A 292 31.36 0.30 -48.69
CA ARG A 292 29.91 0.07 -48.65
C ARG A 292 29.55 -1.36 -48.25
N ILE A 293 30.28 -2.35 -48.74
CA ILE A 293 30.04 -3.76 -48.41
C ILE A 293 30.36 -4.00 -46.92
N LEU A 294 31.50 -3.51 -46.41
CA LEU A 294 31.86 -3.63 -44.99
C LEU A 294 30.92 -2.84 -44.06
N GLY A 295 30.41 -1.68 -44.51
CA GLY A 295 29.43 -0.90 -43.75
C GLY A 295 28.04 -1.54 -43.66
N ASN A 296 27.62 -2.28 -44.70
CA ASN A 296 26.35 -3.00 -44.68
C ASN A 296 26.44 -4.29 -43.84
N THR A 297 27.57 -5.00 -43.84
CA THR A 297 27.75 -6.20 -43.01
C THR A 297 27.89 -5.85 -41.52
N ALA A 298 28.56 -4.74 -41.17
CA ALA A 298 28.66 -4.28 -39.78
C ALA A 298 27.32 -3.81 -39.19
N LYS A 299 26.42 -3.22 -40.00
CA LYS A 299 25.07 -2.78 -39.57
C LYS A 299 24.09 -3.92 -39.33
N ILE A 300 24.33 -5.09 -39.91
CA ILE A 300 23.50 -6.29 -39.69
C ILE A 300 23.92 -7.01 -38.39
N SER A 301 25.22 -7.00 -38.05
CA SER A 301 25.71 -7.64 -36.82
C SER A 301 25.32 -6.94 -35.52
N SER A 302 24.99 -5.64 -35.53
CA SER A 302 24.69 -4.87 -34.31
C SER A 302 23.21 -4.83 -33.93
N LYS A 303 22.31 -5.46 -34.71
CA LYS A 303 20.86 -5.48 -34.44
C LYS A 303 20.37 -6.75 -33.75
N ASP A 304 21.21 -7.78 -33.60
CA ASP A 304 20.80 -9.09 -33.07
C ASP A 304 21.26 -9.40 -31.63
N SER A 305 21.76 -8.43 -30.86
CA SER A 305 22.26 -8.67 -29.50
C SER A 305 21.40 -8.11 -28.35
N ARG A 306 20.09 -7.91 -28.55
CA ARG A 306 19.15 -7.68 -27.44
C ARG A 306 17.91 -8.54 -27.61
N LEU A 307 18.01 -9.80 -27.18
CA LEU A 307 16.91 -10.57 -26.58
C LEU A 307 17.46 -11.90 -26.06
N LEU A 308 18.19 -11.84 -24.94
CA LEU A 308 18.46 -13.00 -24.08
C LEU A 308 18.66 -12.48 -22.65
N MET A 309 17.63 -12.58 -21.82
CA MET A 309 17.79 -12.71 -20.37
C MET A 309 17.26 -14.07 -19.96
N PRO A 310 17.97 -14.78 -19.07
CA PRO A 310 17.32 -15.71 -18.16
C PRO A 310 17.62 -15.36 -16.70
N LYS A 311 16.60 -14.86 -16.01
CA LYS A 311 16.14 -15.17 -14.64
C LYS A 311 15.29 -14.03 -14.10
#